data_AF-A0A382PVP6-F1
#
_entry.id   AF-A0A382PVP6-F1
#
_cell.length_a   1.000
_cell.length_b   1.000
_cell.length_c   1.000
_cell.angle_alpha   90.00
_cell.angle_beta   90.00
_cell.angle_gamma   90.00
#
_symmetry.space_group_name_H-M   'P 1'
#
loop_
_entity.id
_entity.type
_entity.pdbx_description
1 polymer ?
#
loop_
_entity_poly.entity_id
_entity_poly.type
_entity_poly.pdbx_seq_one_letter_code
_entity_poly.pdbx_strand_id
1 'polypeptide(L)'
;MEEKKLVALDVGAQGGFFNESIFSKKYNFFFDLIAVEPIPDEAKKLEDKNYKVISKGLWSESCKRKLYILGKRPGSSSMYKPNPDALSLYGFKEKDFPIFDFTDEIDIECTTIKESLNKFKVNNLDFLKIDTQGSELEILKGMG
;
A
#
# COMPACT_ATOMS: atom_id res chain seq x y z
N MET A 1 -23.23 -12.74 -21.42
CA MET A 1 -21.86 -12.78 -20.88
C MET A 1 -21.84 -11.78 -19.74
N GLU A 2 -21.50 -12.19 -18.52
CA GLU A 2 -21.19 -11.21 -17.47
C GLU A 2 -20.00 -10.37 -17.94
N GLU A 3 -20.13 -9.05 -17.88
CA GLU A 3 -19.03 -8.15 -18.17
C GLU A 3 -17.95 -8.36 -17.11
N LYS A 4 -16.78 -8.85 -17.55
CA LYS A 4 -15.66 -9.12 -16.66
C LYS A 4 -15.06 -7.78 -16.20
N LYS A 5 -15.05 -7.55 -14.88
CA LYS A 5 -14.37 -6.41 -14.26
C LYS A 5 -12.85 -6.52 -14.41
N LEU A 6 -12.18 -5.36 -14.49
CA LEU A 6 -10.73 -5.23 -14.43
C LEU A 6 -10.25 -5.50 -13.00
N VAL A 7 -9.35 -6.45 -12.83
CA VAL A 7 -8.77 -6.73 -11.51
C VAL A 7 -7.70 -5.68 -11.22
N ALA A 8 -7.89 -4.92 -10.14
CA ALA A 8 -6.97 -3.88 -9.70
C ALA A 8 -6.33 -4.25 -8.37
N LEU A 9 -5.01 -4.07 -8.26
CA LEU A 9 -4.26 -4.19 -7.00
C LEU A 9 -3.77 -2.79 -6.60
N ASP A 10 -4.24 -2.32 -5.46
CA ASP A 10 -3.81 -1.06 -4.85
C ASP A 10 -2.85 -1.36 -3.69
N VAL A 11 -1.55 -1.13 -3.91
CA VAL A 11 -0.52 -1.30 -2.89
C VAL A 11 -0.23 0.03 -2.20
N GLY A 12 -0.40 0.07 -0.87
CA GLY A 12 -0.43 1.32 -0.12
C GLY A 12 -1.82 1.95 -0.20
N ALA A 13 -2.84 1.19 0.22
CA ALA A 13 -4.24 1.54 0.00
C ALA A 13 -4.82 2.48 1.07
N GLN A 14 -4.02 3.00 2.01
CA GLN A 14 -4.47 3.97 3.00
C GLN A 14 -5.20 5.14 2.34
N GLY A 15 -6.34 5.54 2.92
CA GLY A 15 -7.24 6.53 2.34
C GLY A 15 -8.23 5.91 1.35
N GLY A 16 -7.81 4.96 0.52
CA GLY A 16 -8.67 4.17 -0.37
C GLY A 16 -8.59 4.56 -1.85
N PHE A 17 -8.75 3.56 -2.72
CA PHE A 17 -8.61 3.66 -4.18
C PHE A 17 -9.66 4.55 -4.87
N PHE A 18 -10.90 4.53 -4.39
CA PHE A 18 -12.05 5.14 -5.07
C PHE A 18 -12.32 6.61 -4.68
N ASN A 19 -11.32 7.29 -4.12
CA ASN A 19 -11.44 8.66 -3.62
C ASN A 19 -11.23 9.74 -4.68
N GLU A 20 -11.48 9.44 -5.96
CA GLU A 20 -11.28 10.34 -7.11
C GLU A 20 -9.82 10.74 -7.40
N SER A 21 -8.85 10.20 -6.66
CA SER A 21 -7.42 10.50 -6.86
C SER A 21 -6.86 9.94 -8.16
N ILE A 22 -7.48 8.90 -8.73
CA ILE A 22 -6.98 8.19 -9.92
C ILE A 22 -8.04 8.17 -11.03
N PHE A 23 -9.28 7.80 -10.67
CA PHE A 23 -10.40 7.72 -11.61
C PHE A 23 -11.61 8.45 -11.06
N SER A 24 -12.39 9.06 -11.95
CA SER A 24 -13.73 9.54 -11.59
C SER A 24 -14.58 8.38 -11.07
N LYS A 25 -15.36 8.61 -10.00
CA LYS A 25 -16.24 7.59 -9.37
C LYS A 25 -17.14 6.84 -10.35
N LYS A 26 -17.50 7.47 -11.48
CA LYS A 26 -18.29 6.83 -12.54
C LYS A 26 -17.61 5.60 -13.15
N TYR A 27 -16.30 5.42 -12.99
CA TYR A 27 -15.55 4.27 -13.49
C TYR A 27 -15.37 3.15 -12.46
N ASN A 28 -15.76 3.36 -11.20
CA ASN A 28 -15.51 2.38 -10.13
C ASN A 28 -16.15 1.02 -10.41
N PHE A 29 -17.28 0.99 -11.13
CA PHE A 29 -17.98 -0.24 -11.46
C PHE A 29 -17.20 -1.17 -12.40
N PHE A 30 -16.20 -0.65 -13.13
CA PHE A 30 -15.34 -1.46 -13.99
C PHE A 30 -14.29 -2.26 -13.22
N PHE A 31 -14.04 -1.96 -11.94
CA PHE A 31 -12.95 -2.56 -11.19
C PHE A 31 -13.40 -3.59 -10.15
N ASP A 32 -12.67 -4.70 -10.06
CA ASP A 32 -12.63 -5.61 -8.92
C ASP A 32 -11.34 -5.34 -8.14
N LEU A 33 -11.46 -4.58 -7.04
CA LEU A 33 -10.32 -4.04 -6.30
C LEU A 33 -9.85 -5.00 -5.20
N ILE A 34 -8.54 -5.21 -5.14
CA ILE A 34 -7.82 -5.80 -4.02
C ILE A 34 -6.91 -4.71 -3.44
N ALA A 35 -7.09 -4.41 -2.17
CA ALA A 35 -6.33 -3.41 -1.44
C ALA A 35 -5.25 -4.08 -0.59
N VAL A 36 -4.06 -3.50 -0.53
CA VAL A 36 -2.96 -3.94 0.34
C VAL A 36 -2.69 -2.84 1.36
N GLU A 37 -2.86 -3.18 2.62
CA GLU A 37 -2.64 -2.27 3.74
C GLU A 37 -2.13 -3.05 4.95
N PRO A 38 -0.83 -2.94 5.30
CA PRO A 38 -0.27 -3.67 6.42
C PRO A 38 -0.53 -3.04 7.80
N ILE A 39 -1.01 -1.79 7.88
CA ILE A 39 -1.36 -1.16 9.16
C ILE A 39 -2.72 -1.72 9.63
N PRO A 40 -2.81 -2.43 10.78
CA PRO A 40 -4.03 -3.16 11.16
C PRO A 40 -5.29 -2.29 11.22
N ASP A 41 -5.19 -1.09 11.79
CA ASP A 41 -6.33 -0.18 11.92
C ASP A 41 -6.80 0.36 10.56
N GLU A 42 -5.88 0.55 9.60
CA GLU A 42 -6.22 1.02 8.25
C GLU A 42 -6.77 -0.12 7.38
N ALA A 43 -6.20 -1.32 7.51
CA ALA A 43 -6.72 -2.53 6.88
C ALA A 43 -8.18 -2.76 7.29
N LYS A 44 -8.47 -2.66 8.59
CA LYS A 44 -9.82 -2.81 9.13
C LYS A 44 -10.80 -1.77 8.55
N LYS A 45 -10.38 -0.50 8.41
CA LYS A 45 -11.22 0.54 7.78
C LYS A 45 -11.57 0.22 6.32
N LEU A 46 -10.69 -0.49 5.59
CA LEU A 46 -10.94 -0.94 4.22
C LEU A 46 -11.86 -2.16 4.20
N GLU A 47 -11.68 -3.10 5.13
CA GLU A 47 -12.58 -4.24 5.32
C GLU A 47 -14.00 -3.80 5.68
N ASP A 48 -14.16 -2.81 6.56
CA ASP A 48 -15.45 -2.21 6.93
C ASP A 48 -16.17 -1.54 5.74
N LYS A 49 -15.41 -1.19 4.69
CA LYS A 49 -15.93 -0.72 3.39
C LYS A 49 -16.21 -1.85 2.39
N ASN A 50 -16.14 -3.11 2.82
CA ASN A 50 -16.28 -4.33 2.00
C ASN A 50 -15.22 -4.48 0.90
N TYR A 51 -14.00 -4.00 1.11
CA TYR A 51 -12.91 -4.24 0.16
C TYR A 51 -12.29 -5.62 0.38
N LYS A 52 -11.74 -6.23 -0.68
CA LYS A 52 -10.84 -7.38 -0.53
C LYS A 52 -9.50 -6.86 -0.04
N VAL A 53 -9.07 -7.26 1.16
CA VAL A 53 -7.87 -6.70 1.79
C VAL A 53 -6.79 -7.76 1.96
N ILE A 54 -5.55 -7.38 1.65
CA ILE A 54 -4.32 -8.08 2.01
C ILE A 54 -3.70 -7.27 3.16
N SER A 55 -3.81 -7.80 4.38
CA SER A 55 -3.25 -7.17 5.59
C SER A 55 -1.76 -7.44 5.80
N LYS A 56 -1.09 -8.07 4.83
CA LYS A 56 0.36 -8.27 4.81
C LYS A 56 1.02 -7.18 3.98
N GLY A 57 2.27 -6.86 4.31
CA GLY A 57 3.12 -6.09 3.42
C GLY A 57 3.42 -6.88 2.13
N LEU A 58 3.66 -6.17 1.03
CA LEU A 58 4.21 -6.80 -0.17
C LEU A 58 5.72 -6.58 -0.22
N TRP A 59 6.45 -7.62 -0.62
CA TRP A 59 7.90 -7.62 -0.75
C TRP A 59 8.35 -8.59 -1.85
N SER A 60 9.66 -8.70 -2.02
CA SER A 60 10.28 -9.64 -2.97
C SER A 60 10.10 -11.10 -2.56
N GLU A 61 9.88 -11.37 -1.27
CA GLU A 61 9.70 -12.71 -0.70
C GLU A 61 8.86 -12.64 0.59
N SER A 62 8.42 -13.81 1.07
CA SER A 62 7.79 -13.91 2.39
C SER A 62 8.81 -13.69 3.50
N CYS A 63 8.64 -12.63 4.29
CA CYS A 63 9.56 -12.25 5.37
C CYS A 63 8.86 -11.44 6.47
N LYS A 64 9.56 -11.17 7.56
CA LYS A 64 9.14 -10.18 8.56
C LYS A 64 9.88 -8.86 8.33
N ARG A 65 9.17 -7.74 8.44
CA ARG A 65 9.74 -6.39 8.34
C ARG A 65 9.20 -5.50 9.45
N LYS A 66 9.99 -4.52 9.85
CA LYS A 66 9.51 -3.40 10.67
C LYS A 66 8.83 -2.37 9.77
N LEU A 67 7.68 -1.87 10.21
CA LEU A 67 7.00 -0.71 9.64
C LEU A 67 7.08 0.44 10.64
N TYR A 68 7.66 1.56 10.20
CA TYR A 68 7.82 2.78 10.98
C TYR A 68 6.59 3.67 10.79
N ILE A 69 5.80 3.87 11.84
CA ILE A 69 4.53 4.60 11.78
C ILE A 69 4.77 6.08 12.04
N LEU A 70 4.44 6.94 11.09
CA LEU A 70 4.53 8.39 11.23
C LEU A 70 3.24 8.94 11.83
N GLY A 71 3.19 9.16 13.15
CA GLY A 71 1.95 9.58 13.83
C GLY A 71 1.34 10.88 13.31
N LYS A 72 2.16 11.84 12.87
CA LYS A 72 1.70 13.10 12.26
C LYS A 72 1.32 12.96 10.79
N ARG A 73 1.80 11.90 10.12
CA ARG A 73 1.58 11.61 8.70
C ARG A 73 1.43 10.11 8.47
N PRO A 74 0.34 9.46 8.94
CA PRO A 74 0.22 8.00 8.87
C PRO A 74 0.36 7.45 7.44
N GLY A 75 -0.14 8.20 6.44
CA GLY A 75 0.02 7.95 5.00
C GLY A 75 1.44 7.94 4.47
N SER A 76 2.42 8.33 5.28
CA SER A 76 3.84 8.35 4.94
C SER A 76 4.64 7.31 5.75
N SER A 77 3.96 6.36 6.39
CA SER A 77 4.60 5.24 7.09
C SER A 77 5.33 4.32 6.11
N SER A 78 6.47 3.75 6.51
CA SER A 78 7.37 3.03 5.60
C SER A 78 8.08 1.87 6.26
N MET A 79 8.52 0.90 5.45
CA MET A 79 9.47 -0.15 5.89
C MET A 79 10.91 0.37 6.01
N TYR A 80 11.16 1.62 5.58
CA TYR A 80 12.43 2.32 5.72
C TYR A 80 12.29 3.45 6.72
N LYS A 81 13.35 3.72 7.48
CA LYS A 81 13.37 4.90 8.35
C LYS A 81 13.39 6.17 7.50
N PRO A 82 12.71 7.24 7.94
CA PRO A 82 12.88 8.57 7.37
C PRO A 82 14.37 8.94 7.31
N ASN A 83 14.78 9.56 6.21
CA ASN A 83 16.13 10.07 6.04
C ASN A 83 16.10 11.61 6.04
N PRO A 84 16.41 12.27 7.18
CA PRO A 84 16.39 13.73 7.29
C PRO A 84 17.26 14.43 6.24
N ASP A 85 18.40 13.85 5.88
CA ASP A 85 19.31 14.42 4.88
C ASP A 85 18.63 14.51 3.51
N ALA A 86 17.82 13.51 3.17
CA ALA A 86 17.05 13.48 1.93
C ALA A 86 15.86 14.46 1.93
N LEU A 87 15.30 14.81 3.10
CA LEU A 87 14.15 15.73 3.18
C LEU A 87 14.50 17.13 2.64
N SER A 88 15.75 17.57 2.85
CA SER A 88 16.24 18.84 2.34
C SER A 88 16.17 18.93 0.80
N LEU A 89 16.35 17.81 0.09
CA LEU A 89 16.25 17.72 -1.36
C LEU A 89 14.83 18.01 -1.88
N TYR A 90 13.81 17.76 -1.05
CA TYR A 90 12.40 18.00 -1.37
C TYR A 90 11.88 19.35 -0.86
N GLY A 91 12.79 20.25 -0.46
CA GLY A 91 12.45 21.62 -0.06
C GLY A 91 11.90 21.76 1.37
N PHE A 92 11.96 20.71 2.18
CA PHE A 92 11.64 20.81 3.61
C PHE A 92 12.74 21.56 4.34
N LYS A 93 12.34 22.45 5.25
CA LYS A 93 13.26 23.11 6.18
C LYS A 93 13.42 22.24 7.42
N GLU A 94 14.57 22.32 8.10
CA GLU A 94 14.84 21.52 9.31
C GLU A 94 13.73 21.64 10.37
N LYS A 95 13.15 22.84 10.54
CA LYS A 95 12.03 23.09 11.45
C LYS A 95 10.79 22.22 11.15
N ASP A 96 10.65 21.75 9.93
CA ASP A 96 9.52 20.94 9.45
C ASP A 96 9.84 19.44 9.52
N PHE A 97 11.11 19.03 9.70
CA PHE A 97 11.50 17.61 9.79
C PHE A 97 10.74 16.82 10.86
N PRO A 98 10.38 17.39 12.03
CA PRO A 98 9.64 16.65 13.05
C PRO A 98 8.24 16.17 12.63
N ILE A 99 7.74 16.52 11.43
CA ILE A 99 6.51 15.93 10.87
C ILE A 99 6.74 14.53 10.29
N PHE A 100 8.00 14.15 10.06
CA PHE A 100 8.43 12.85 9.53
C PHE A 100 8.94 11.90 10.61
N ASP A 101 9.01 12.34 11.87
CA ASP A 101 9.39 11.46 12.96
C ASP A 101 8.36 10.32 13.10
N PHE A 102 8.86 9.09 13.16
CA PHE A 102 8.02 7.95 13.49
C PHE A 102 7.72 7.96 15.00
N THR A 103 6.49 7.61 15.34
CA THR A 103 6.00 7.55 16.72
C THR A 103 5.84 6.12 17.22
N ASP A 104 5.85 5.14 16.30
CA ASP A 104 5.73 3.73 16.63
C ASP A 104 6.44 2.85 15.59
N GLU A 105 6.73 1.61 15.97
CA GLU A 105 7.29 0.58 15.11
C GLU A 105 6.53 -0.73 15.31
N ILE A 106 5.98 -1.28 14.23
CA ILE A 106 5.28 -2.57 14.28
C ILE A 106 5.99 -3.60 13.40
N ASP A 107 6.04 -4.85 13.87
CA ASP A 107 6.49 -5.97 13.06
C ASP A 107 5.33 -6.47 12.19
N ILE A 108 5.55 -6.51 10.88
CA ILE A 108 4.57 -6.97 9.90
C ILE A 108 5.09 -8.18 9.13
N GLU A 109 4.17 -9.07 8.81
CA GLU A 109 4.39 -10.15 7.86
C GLU A 109 4.31 -9.61 6.44
N CYS A 110 5.27 -10.01 5.60
CA CYS A 110 5.29 -9.72 4.19
C CYS A 110 5.05 -10.99 3.37
N THR A 111 4.62 -10.81 2.13
CA THR A 111 4.42 -11.88 1.13
C THR A 111 4.66 -11.28 -0.26
N THR A 112 4.64 -12.12 -1.29
CA THR A 112 4.79 -11.65 -2.67
C THR A 112 3.45 -11.28 -3.29
N ILE A 113 3.48 -10.50 -4.39
CA ILE A 113 2.28 -10.24 -5.20
C ILE A 113 1.71 -11.57 -5.70
N LYS A 114 2.57 -12.46 -6.19
CA LYS A 114 2.17 -13.77 -6.72
C LYS A 114 1.43 -14.62 -5.69
N GLU A 115 2.00 -14.78 -4.50
CA GLU A 115 1.37 -15.55 -3.41
C GLU A 115 0.04 -14.93 -2.97
N SER A 116 -0.04 -13.60 -2.93
CA SER A 116 -1.25 -12.87 -2.57
C SER A 116 -2.36 -13.07 -3.58
N LEU A 117 -2.08 -12.88 -4.87
CA LEU A 117 -3.08 -13.00 -5.95
C LEU A 117 -3.57 -14.44 -6.11
N ASN A 118 -2.70 -15.44 -5.89
CA ASN A 118 -3.08 -16.86 -5.90
C ASN A 118 -4.18 -17.17 -4.87
N LYS A 119 -4.16 -16.55 -3.69
CA LYS A 119 -5.21 -16.73 -2.67
C LYS A 119 -6.58 -16.23 -3.13
N PHE A 120 -6.61 -15.21 -3.97
CA PHE A 120 -7.83 -14.68 -4.58
C PHE A 120 -8.18 -15.35 -5.91
N LYS A 121 -7.42 -16.37 -6.33
CA LYS A 121 -7.55 -17.04 -7.64
C LYS A 121 -7.45 -16.05 -8.81
N VAL A 122 -6.65 -15.00 -8.64
CA VAL A 122 -6.40 -13.98 -9.67
C VAL A 122 -5.18 -14.42 -10.48
N ASN A 123 -5.44 -14.82 -11.73
CA ASN A 123 -4.39 -15.27 -12.65
C ASN A 123 -3.84 -14.13 -13.52
N ASN A 124 -4.60 -13.04 -13.67
CA ASN A 124 -4.22 -11.87 -14.47
C ASN A 124 -4.58 -10.61 -13.69
N LEU A 125 -3.63 -9.70 -13.57
CA LEU A 125 -3.81 -8.40 -12.96
C LEU A 125 -3.90 -7.35 -14.09
N ASP A 126 -5.02 -6.64 -14.17
CA ASP A 126 -5.26 -5.66 -15.24
C ASP A 126 -4.71 -4.28 -14.87
N PHE A 127 -4.66 -3.96 -13.57
CA PHE A 127 -4.17 -2.68 -13.07
C PHE A 127 -3.38 -2.85 -11.78
N LEU A 128 -2.18 -2.26 -11.73
CA LEU A 128 -1.30 -2.25 -10.56
C LEU A 128 -0.98 -0.81 -10.18
N LYS A 129 -1.40 -0.39 -8.99
CA LYS A 129 -0.92 0.82 -8.34
C LYS A 129 0.02 0.42 -7.22
N ILE A 130 1.18 1.08 -7.17
CA ILE A 130 2.09 1.00 -6.04
C ILE A 130 2.38 2.42 -5.58
N ASP A 131 1.92 2.76 -4.39
CA ASP A 131 2.15 4.03 -3.72
C ASP A 131 2.64 3.72 -2.31
N THR A 132 3.91 3.35 -2.22
CA THR A 132 4.58 3.10 -0.95
C THR A 132 5.63 4.17 -0.71
N GLN A 133 6.40 4.04 0.35
CA GLN A 133 7.39 5.03 0.75
C GLN A 133 8.80 4.45 0.58
N GLY A 134 9.09 3.90 -0.61
CA GLY A 134 10.41 3.40 -1.00
C GLY A 134 10.55 1.89 -1.20
N SER A 135 9.47 1.11 -1.05
CA SER A 135 9.48 -0.36 -1.21
C SER A 135 9.08 -0.86 -2.60
N GLU A 136 8.84 0.03 -3.55
CA GLU A 136 8.24 -0.26 -4.85
C GLU A 136 9.09 -1.26 -5.65
N LEU A 137 10.41 -1.10 -5.65
CA LEU A 137 11.32 -2.02 -6.33
C LEU A 137 11.22 -3.44 -5.77
N GLU A 138 11.14 -3.58 -4.45
CA GLU A 138 11.07 -4.87 -3.79
C GLU A 138 9.72 -5.54 -4.04
N ILE A 139 8.63 -4.77 -4.02
CA ILE A 139 7.29 -5.23 -4.40
C ILE A 139 7.28 -5.75 -5.84
N LEU A 140 7.88 -5.02 -6.78
CA LEU A 140 7.96 -5.43 -8.19
C LEU A 140 8.74 -6.74 -8.39
N LYS A 141 9.83 -6.94 -7.62
CA LYS A 141 10.59 -8.21 -7.64
C LYS A 141 9.73 -9.41 -7.22
N GLY A 142 8.72 -9.20 -6.37
CA GLY A 142 7.77 -10.23 -5.93
C GLY A 142 6.66 -10.58 -6.93
N MET A 143 6.69 -10.07 -8.17
CA MET A 143 5.70 -10.39 -9.19
C MET A 143 5.95 -11.72 -9.91
N GLY A 144 7.21 -12.20 -9.96
CA GLY A 144 7.66 -13.35 -10.77
C GLY A 144 7.54 -14.72 -10.10
#